data_AF-A0A9D5FUI0-F1
#
_entry.id   AF-A0A9D5FUI0-F1
#
_cell.length_a   1.000
_cell.length_b   1.000
_cell.length_c   1.000
_cell.angle_alpha   90.00
_cell.angle_beta   90.00
_cell.angle_gamma   90.00
#
_symmetry.space_group_name_H-M   'P 1'
#
loop_
_entity.id
_entity.type
_entity.pdbx_description
1 polymer ?
#
loop_
_entity_poly.entity_id
_entity_poly.type
_entity_poly.pdbx_seq_one_letter_code
_entity_poly.pdbx_strand_id
1 'polypeptide(L)'
;MAKKRDLKRAINYVCSDLFAETVAASLYGNKHNKDEVDHTLAAIIVLRNDYIKRVSHPEPGMTPRHYYGEIIKGFNAQALEIIEQIKTFG
;
A
#
# COMPACT_ATOMS: atom_id res chain seq x y z
N MET A 1 -13.50 18.01 -2.60
CA MET A 1 -13.23 16.76 -3.37
C MET A 1 -11.78 16.60 -3.83
N ALA A 2 -11.05 17.68 -4.18
CA ALA A 2 -9.65 17.61 -4.61
C ALA A 2 -8.75 16.76 -3.69
N LYS A 3 -8.72 17.06 -2.39
CA LYS A 3 -7.89 16.33 -1.40
C LYS A 3 -8.14 14.81 -1.32
N LYS A 4 -9.39 14.35 -1.52
CA LYS A 4 -9.71 12.91 -1.57
C LYS A 4 -9.12 12.25 -2.81
N ARG A 5 -9.25 12.93 -3.96
CA ARG A 5 -8.70 12.45 -5.23
C ARG A 5 -7.18 12.39 -5.17
N ASP A 6 -6.55 13.40 -4.58
CA ASP A 6 -5.10 13.47 -4.44
C ASP A 6 -4.59 12.36 -3.51
N LEU A 7 -5.28 12.11 -2.38
CA LEU A 7 -4.94 10.99 -1.49
C LEU A 7 -5.10 9.63 -2.17
N LYS A 8 -6.19 9.40 -2.91
CA LYS A 8 -6.36 8.16 -3.70
C LYS A 8 -5.26 8.01 -4.75
N ARG A 9 -4.86 9.10 -5.41
CA ARG A 9 -3.78 9.08 -6.39
C ARG A 9 -2.45 8.72 -5.72
N ALA A 10 -2.13 9.32 -4.57
CA ALA A 10 -0.93 8.99 -3.81
C ALA A 10 -0.89 7.51 -3.40
N ILE A 11 -2.00 6.97 -2.86
CA ILE A 11 -2.13 5.54 -2.53
C ILE A 11 -1.87 4.67 -3.76
N ASN A 12 -2.51 5.00 -4.89
CA ASN A 12 -2.31 4.22 -6.12
C ASN A 12 -0.85 4.26 -6.60
N TYR A 13 -0.18 5.42 -6.55
CA TYR A 13 1.22 5.54 -6.96
C TYR A 13 2.15 4.73 -6.07
N VAL A 14 2.02 4.87 -4.74
CA VAL A 14 2.82 4.08 -3.80
C VAL A 14 2.60 2.58 -4.02
N CYS A 15 1.35 2.13 -4.15
CA CYS A 15 1.09 0.70 -4.40
C CYS A 15 1.62 0.23 -5.77
N SER A 16 1.57 1.06 -6.82
CA SER A 16 2.16 0.74 -8.11
C SER A 16 3.68 0.59 -8.03
N ASP A 17 4.35 1.50 -7.32
CA ASP A 17 5.80 1.45 -7.11
C ASP A 17 6.18 0.21 -6.29
N LEU A 18 5.50 -0.06 -5.17
CA LEU A 18 5.72 -1.27 -4.38
C LEU A 18 5.54 -2.55 -5.21
N PHE A 19 4.53 -2.58 -6.09
CA PHE A 19 4.28 -3.75 -6.95
C PHE A 19 5.43 -3.93 -7.95
N ALA A 20 5.86 -2.84 -8.60
CA ALA A 20 6.98 -2.88 -9.54
C ALA A 20 8.29 -3.28 -8.85
N GLU A 21 8.59 -2.74 -7.67
CA GLU A 21 9.75 -3.09 -6.86
C GLU A 21 9.71 -4.56 -6.42
N THR A 22 8.55 -5.07 -6.01
CA THR A 22 8.39 -6.49 -5.67
C THR A 22 8.69 -7.40 -6.87
N VAL A 23 8.18 -7.04 -8.06
CA VAL A 23 8.49 -7.78 -9.29
C VAL A 23 9.98 -7.69 -9.63
N ALA A 24 10.59 -6.50 -9.55
CA ALA A 24 12.01 -6.31 -9.80
C ALA A 24 12.87 -7.14 -8.83
N ALA A 25 12.59 -7.07 -7.53
CA ALA A 25 13.27 -7.85 -6.51
C ALA A 25 13.10 -9.36 -6.73
N SER A 26 11.94 -9.82 -7.23
CA SER A 26 11.74 -11.23 -7.56
C SER A 26 12.56 -11.72 -8.76
N LEU A 27 12.83 -10.83 -9.72
CA LEU A 27 13.56 -11.15 -10.96
C LEU A 27 15.08 -11.03 -10.80
N TYR A 28 15.53 -10.05 -10.00
CA TYR A 28 16.94 -9.68 -9.87
C TYR A 28 17.54 -9.94 -8.48
N GLY A 29 16.70 -10.29 -7.49
CA GLY A 29 17.13 -10.59 -6.14
C GLY A 29 17.81 -11.96 -6.02
N ASN A 30 18.43 -12.18 -4.86
CA ASN A 30 19.21 -13.38 -4.58
C ASN A 30 18.36 -14.55 -4.03
N LYS A 31 17.10 -14.29 -3.65
CA LYS A 31 16.14 -15.29 -3.16
C LYS A 31 14.99 -15.47 -4.14
N HIS A 32 14.80 -16.72 -4.57
CA HIS A 32 13.65 -17.10 -5.39
C HIS A 32 12.67 -17.94 -4.55
N ASN A 33 11.87 -17.29 -3.70
CA ASN A 33 10.68 -17.90 -3.13
C ASN A 33 9.43 -17.31 -3.78
N LYS A 34 8.91 -18.04 -4.77
CA LYS A 34 7.74 -17.60 -5.55
C LYS A 34 6.49 -17.37 -4.68
N ASP A 35 6.28 -18.20 -3.66
CA ASP A 35 5.09 -18.09 -2.81
C ASP A 35 5.14 -16.83 -1.94
N GLU A 36 6.32 -16.46 -1.42
CA GLU A 36 6.51 -15.21 -0.66
C GLU A 36 6.32 -13.96 -1.55
N VAL A 37 6.81 -14.02 -2.79
CA VAL A 37 6.61 -12.94 -3.78
C VAL A 37 5.13 -12.81 -4.12
N ASP A 38 4.46 -13.91 -4.47
CA ASP A 38 3.05 -13.92 -4.85
C ASP A 38 2.17 -13.44 -3.67
N HIS A 39 2.52 -13.82 -2.43
CA HIS A 39 1.88 -13.31 -1.21
C HIS A 39 2.05 -11.79 -1.06
N THR A 40 3.26 -11.28 -1.26
CA THR A 40 3.56 -9.85 -1.14
C THR A 40 2.83 -9.02 -2.20
N LEU A 41 2.78 -9.51 -3.45
CA LEU A 41 2.01 -8.88 -4.53
C LEU A 41 0.51 -8.86 -4.21
N ALA A 42 -0.03 -9.96 -3.68
CA ALA A 42 -1.43 -10.03 -3.24
C ALA A 42 -1.71 -9.03 -2.11
N ALA A 43 -0.82 -8.93 -1.11
CA ALA A 43 -0.94 -7.99 -0.01
C ALA A 43 -0.99 -6.53 -0.50
N ILE A 44 -0.16 -6.15 -1.48
CA ILE A 44 -0.18 -4.81 -2.09
C ILE A 44 -1.54 -4.51 -2.74
N ILE A 45 -2.11 -5.48 -3.48
CA ILE A 45 -3.43 -5.32 -4.12
C ILE A 45 -4.53 -5.14 -3.07
N VAL A 46 -4.50 -5.95 -2.00
CA VAL A 46 -5.48 -5.86 -0.91
C VAL A 46 -5.35 -4.51 -0.18
N LEU A 47 -4.13 -4.10 0.16
CA LEU A 47 -3.83 -2.82 0.79
C LEU A 47 -4.41 -1.66 -0.03
N ARG A 48 -4.08 -1.61 -1.32
CA ARG A 48 -4.59 -0.59 -2.25
C ARG A 48 -6.12 -0.55 -2.22
N ASN A 49 -6.77 -1.70 -2.41
CA ASN A 49 -8.22 -1.78 -2.51
C ASN A 49 -8.90 -1.33 -1.21
N ASP A 50 -8.39 -1.75 -0.05
CA ASP A 50 -8.91 -1.36 1.25
C ASP A 50 -8.82 0.16 1.46
N TYR A 51 -7.63 0.74 1.29
CA TYR A 51 -7.43 2.16 1.54
C TYR A 51 -8.16 3.06 0.53
N ILE A 52 -8.28 2.66 -0.74
CA ILE A 52 -9.12 3.37 -1.72
C ILE A 52 -10.60 3.37 -1.29
N LYS A 53 -11.11 2.25 -0.77
CA LYS A 53 -12.48 2.16 -0.23
C LYS A 53 -12.63 3.03 1.01
N ARG A 54 -11.70 2.96 1.98
CA ARG A 54 -11.74 3.79 3.21
C ARG A 54 -11.75 5.29 2.92
N VAL A 55 -10.92 5.76 1.97
CA VAL A 55 -10.92 7.18 1.55
C VAL A 55 -12.26 7.60 0.92
N SER A 56 -12.99 6.65 0.32
CA SER A 56 -14.30 6.90 -0.29
C SER A 56 -15.43 6.99 0.73
N HIS A 57 -15.28 6.34 1.89
CA HIS A 57 -16.33 6.17 2.88
C HIS A 57 -15.88 6.70 4.26
N PRO A 58 -15.93 8.02 4.50
CA PRO A 58 -15.60 8.59 5.80
C PRO A 58 -16.56 8.10 6.90
N GLU A 59 -16.01 7.82 8.07
CA GLU A 59 -16.78 7.33 9.21
C GLU A 59 -17.69 8.42 9.80
N PRO A 60 -19.00 8.16 9.96
CA PRO A 60 -19.91 9.10 10.62
C PRO A 60 -19.47 9.37 12.06
N GLY A 61 -19.53 10.65 12.48
CA GLY A 61 -19.19 11.03 13.86
C GLY A 61 -17.71 11.36 14.08
N MET A 62 -16.84 11.17 13.09
CA MET A 62 -15.42 11.57 13.16
C MET A 62 -15.14 12.84 12.36
N THR A 63 -14.25 13.72 12.86
CA THR A 63 -13.83 14.88 12.06
C THR A 63 -13.04 14.43 10.82
N PRO A 64 -13.22 15.07 9.65
CA PRO A 64 -12.50 14.69 8.44
C PRO A 64 -10.98 14.72 8.61
N ARG A 65 -10.45 15.69 9.36
CA ARG A 65 -9.01 15.84 9.61
C ARG A 65 -8.46 14.64 10.37
N HIS A 66 -9.15 14.22 11.43
CA HIS A 66 -8.73 13.06 12.22
C HIS A 66 -8.84 11.77 11.39
N TYR A 67 -9.97 11.57 10.72
CA TYR A 67 -10.21 10.37 9.91
C TYR A 67 -9.15 10.15 8.82
N TYR A 68 -8.86 11.16 7.99
CA TYR A 68 -7.82 11.00 6.97
C TYR A 68 -6.41 10.95 7.56
N GLY A 69 -6.18 11.56 8.73
CA GLY A 69 -4.92 11.42 9.45
C GLY A 69 -4.64 9.97 9.83
N GLU A 70 -5.63 9.27 10.38
CA GLU A 70 -5.52 7.85 10.72
C GLU A 70 -5.37 6.96 9.48
N ILE A 71 -6.09 7.27 8.38
CA ILE A 71 -5.90 6.57 7.11
C ILE A 71 -4.45 6.69 6.62
N ILE A 72 -3.88 7.90 6.61
CA ILE A 72 -2.50 8.12 6.12
C ILE A 72 -1.51 7.37 7.03
N LYS A 73 -1.69 7.47 8.35
CA LYS A 73 -0.83 6.80 9.33
C LYS A 73 -0.87 5.27 9.15
N GLY A 74 -2.06 4.69 9.04
CA GLY A 74 -2.24 3.25 8.85
C GLY A 74 -1.68 2.77 7.52
N PHE A 75 -1.92 3.51 6.44
CA PHE A 75 -1.39 3.18 5.11
C PHE A 75 0.14 3.17 5.12
N ASN A 76 0.76 4.21 5.68
CA ASN A 76 2.21 4.31 5.75
C ASN A 76 2.83 3.17 6.57
N ALA A 77 2.21 2.77 7.69
CA ALA A 77 2.70 1.66 8.49
C ALA A 77 2.73 0.35 7.69
N GLN A 78 1.62 0.00 7.03
CA GLN A 78 1.55 -1.22 6.22
C GLN A 78 2.43 -1.15 4.96
N ALA A 79 2.56 0.02 4.35
CA ALA A 79 3.48 0.22 3.23
C ALA A 79 4.95 0.01 3.66
N LEU A 80 5.33 0.49 4.86
CA LEU A 80 6.67 0.25 5.42
C LEU A 80 6.91 -1.24 5.68
N GLU A 81 5.93 -1.97 6.22
CA GLU A 81 6.03 -3.42 6.42
C GLU A 81 6.29 -4.15 5.09
N ILE A 82 5.59 -3.76 4.01
CA ILE A 82 5.81 -4.32 2.67
C ILE A 82 7.22 -3.96 2.16
N ILE A 83 7.69 -2.73 2.37
CA ILE A 83 9.05 -2.33 1.99
C ILE A 83 10.09 -3.21 2.70
N GLU A 84 9.94 -3.45 4.00
CA GLU A 84 10.83 -4.34 4.73
C GLU A 84 10.78 -5.78 4.18
N GLN A 85 9.59 -6.28 3.81
CA GLN A 85 9.45 -7.58 3.17
C GLN A 85 10.18 -7.63 1.81
N ILE A 86 10.05 -6.62 0.97
CA ILE A 86 10.72 -6.55 -0.34
C ILE A 86 12.24 -6.63 -0.18
N LYS A 87 12.82 -5.95 0.80
CA LYS A 87 14.27 -6.00 1.09
C LYS A 87 14.77 -7.41 1.39
N THR A 88 13.90 -8.32 1.84
CA THR A 88 14.29 -9.71 2.11
C THR A 88 14.52 -10.53 0.85
N PHE A 89 14.02 -10.08 -0.31
CA PHE A 89 14.14 -10.80 -1.59
C PHE A 89 15.52 -10.65 -2.25
N GLY A 90 16.31 -9.64 -1.88
CA GLY A 90 17.68 -9.48 -2.37
C GLY A 90 18.08 -8.03 -2.52
#